data_AF-A0A383B692-F1
#
_entry.id   AF-A0A383B692-F1
#
_cell.length_a   1.000
_cell.length_b   1.000
_cell.length_c   1.000
_cell.angle_alpha   90.00
_cell.angle_beta   90.00
_cell.angle_gamma   90.00
#
_symmetry.space_group_name_H-M   'P 1'
#
loop_
_entity.id
_entity.type
_entity.pdbx_description
1 polymer ?
#
loop_
_entity_poly.entity_id
_entity_poly.type
_entity_poly.pdbx_seq_one_letter_code
_entity_poly.pdbx_strand_id
1 'polypeptide(L)'
;SVTAMRWMFYDASNFNQDISNWDVSSVIYMEGMFYGASNFNQDISSWDVSNVTNMSQMFRFAYNFNQDLSSWDVSNVTTFDNMFAVANALSDNNKCVIHTFFSSNDAWPYDWSGLCFQPQTTEELQTAVDMWVDDNATALTTYGQINTWDVSLITDMSGLFWSKTTFNDDISNWNVSSVTNMENMFRSAYDFNQDLSSWDVSNVTNMSYMFKNAESFNQDISSWDVCNAIDMTGMFDSADSLSDLNK
;
A
#
# COMPACT_ATOMS: atom_id res chain seq x y z
N SER A 1 12.60 -12.95 -27.36
CA SER A 1 12.14 -12.02 -26.32
C SER A 1 12.52 -10.61 -26.71
N VAL A 2 11.66 -9.62 -26.45
CA VAL A 2 11.97 -8.19 -26.65
C VAL A 2 12.69 -7.70 -25.39
N THR A 3 13.87 -7.09 -25.54
CA THR A 3 14.67 -6.60 -24.40
C THR A 3 14.71 -5.06 -24.30
N ALA A 4 14.19 -4.35 -25.30
CA ALA A 4 14.13 -2.91 -25.33
C ALA A 4 12.83 -2.44 -25.99
N MET A 5 12.11 -1.55 -25.30
CA MET A 5 10.89 -0.88 -25.78
C MET A 5 11.03 0.65 -25.72
N ARG A 6 12.28 1.14 -25.77
CA ARG A 6 12.57 2.58 -25.70
C ARG A 6 11.83 3.35 -26.80
N TRP A 7 11.24 4.48 -26.44
CA TRP A 7 10.64 5.44 -27.39
C TRP A 7 9.56 4.86 -28.31
N MET A 8 8.96 3.71 -27.97
CA MET A 8 8.05 2.99 -28.85
C MET A 8 6.81 3.80 -29.25
N PHE A 9 6.27 4.60 -28.34
CA PHE A 9 5.12 5.48 -28.54
C PHE A 9 5.49 6.96 -28.38
N TYR A 10 6.73 7.33 -28.69
CA TYR A 10 7.20 8.71 -28.63
C TYR A 10 6.33 9.65 -29.48
N ASP A 11 5.77 10.69 -28.84
CA ASP A 11 4.84 11.67 -29.40
C ASP A 11 3.62 11.06 -30.11
N ALA A 12 3.26 9.81 -29.80
CA ALA A 12 2.06 9.15 -30.29
C ALA A 12 0.82 9.68 -29.55
N SER A 13 0.53 10.97 -29.70
CA SER A 13 -0.44 11.71 -28.88
C SER A 13 -1.86 11.14 -28.86
N ASN A 14 -2.26 10.41 -29.93
CA ASN A 14 -3.56 9.74 -30.03
C ASN A 14 -3.56 8.29 -29.52
N PHE A 15 -2.39 7.73 -29.17
CA PHE A 15 -2.29 6.34 -28.75
C PHE A 15 -2.91 6.13 -27.36
N ASN A 16 -3.84 5.19 -27.29
CA ASN A 16 -4.50 4.75 -26.05
C ASN A 16 -5.12 3.36 -26.25
N GLN A 17 -4.46 2.49 -27.03
CA GLN A 17 -4.96 1.15 -27.31
C GLN A 17 -4.52 0.20 -26.19
N ASP A 18 -5.38 -0.76 -25.86
CA ASP A 18 -5.10 -1.76 -24.82
C ASP A 18 -3.85 -2.58 -25.15
N ILE A 19 -2.91 -2.58 -24.20
CA ILE A 19 -1.63 -3.31 -24.23
C ILE A 19 -1.39 -4.07 -22.92
N SER A 20 -2.42 -4.22 -22.08
CA SER A 20 -2.34 -4.91 -20.79
C SER A 20 -1.83 -6.36 -20.90
N ASN A 21 -2.06 -6.99 -22.05
CA ASN A 21 -1.69 -8.38 -22.34
C ASN A 21 -0.27 -8.57 -22.92
N TRP A 22 0.53 -7.50 -23.03
CA TRP A 22 1.88 -7.62 -23.57
C TRP A 22 2.81 -8.31 -22.56
N ASP A 23 3.55 -9.31 -23.04
CA ASP A 23 4.64 -9.91 -22.28
C ASP A 23 5.87 -9.01 -22.33
N VAL A 24 6.10 -8.28 -21.25
CA VAL A 24 7.27 -7.40 -21.05
C VAL A 24 8.29 -7.96 -20.06
N SER A 25 8.14 -9.22 -19.62
CA SER A 25 8.97 -9.85 -18.59
C SER A 25 10.46 -9.89 -18.93
N SER A 26 10.83 -9.84 -20.20
CA SER A 26 12.22 -9.82 -20.67
C SER A 26 12.77 -8.42 -20.99
N VAL A 27 11.96 -7.36 -20.83
CA VAL A 27 12.34 -6.00 -21.19
C VAL A 27 13.29 -5.43 -20.14
N ILE A 28 14.43 -4.92 -20.60
CA ILE A 28 15.45 -4.28 -19.75
C ILE A 28 15.31 -2.76 -19.80
N TYR A 29 14.80 -2.21 -20.91
CA TYR A 29 14.81 -0.78 -21.16
C TYR A 29 13.46 -0.24 -21.66
N MET A 30 12.85 0.65 -20.88
CA MET A 30 11.56 1.31 -21.17
C MET A 30 11.68 2.84 -21.26
N GLU A 31 12.90 3.38 -21.37
CA GLU A 31 13.16 4.81 -21.52
C GLU A 31 12.24 5.46 -22.56
N GLY A 32 11.48 6.46 -22.11
CA GLY A 32 10.62 7.27 -22.95
C GLY A 32 9.55 6.51 -23.73
N MET A 33 9.18 5.30 -23.32
CA MET A 33 8.24 4.44 -24.06
C MET A 33 6.93 5.17 -24.40
N PHE A 34 6.37 5.98 -23.49
CA PHE A 34 5.16 6.77 -23.67
C PHE A 34 5.42 8.29 -23.60
N TYR A 35 6.64 8.72 -23.87
CA TYR A 35 6.97 10.15 -23.91
C TYR A 35 6.05 10.87 -24.89
N GLY A 36 5.33 11.91 -24.45
CA GLY A 36 4.43 12.69 -25.31
C GLY A 36 3.22 11.91 -25.85
N ALA A 37 2.96 10.70 -25.36
CA ALA A 37 1.73 9.96 -25.66
C ALA A 37 0.56 10.54 -24.85
N SER A 38 0.17 11.77 -25.17
CA SER A 38 -0.74 12.62 -24.41
C SER A 38 -2.05 11.94 -23.96
N ASN A 39 -2.64 11.10 -24.82
CA ASN A 39 -3.91 10.42 -24.52
C ASN A 39 -3.75 9.05 -23.85
N PHE A 40 -2.52 8.56 -23.65
CA PHE A 40 -2.30 7.23 -23.09
C PHE A 40 -2.72 7.18 -21.62
N ASN A 41 -3.63 6.26 -21.30
CA ASN A 41 -4.14 6.01 -19.96
C ASN A 41 -4.70 4.58 -19.85
N GLN A 42 -4.05 3.60 -20.49
CA GLN A 42 -4.44 2.20 -20.37
C GLN A 42 -3.81 1.58 -19.13
N ASP A 43 -4.56 0.67 -18.50
CA ASP A 43 -4.07 -0.12 -17.37
C ASP A 43 -2.93 -1.05 -17.83
N ILE A 44 -1.79 -0.91 -17.16
CA ILE A 44 -0.55 -1.67 -17.35
C ILE A 44 -0.01 -2.17 -16.01
N SER A 45 -0.84 -2.18 -14.97
CA SER A 45 -0.49 -2.67 -13.63
C SER A 45 -0.09 -4.16 -13.64
N SER A 46 -0.56 -4.93 -14.63
CA SER A 46 -0.25 -6.36 -14.79
C SER A 46 1.13 -6.65 -15.38
N TRP A 47 1.87 -5.64 -15.83
CA TRP A 47 3.16 -5.84 -16.48
C TRP A 47 4.24 -6.30 -15.49
N ASP A 48 4.93 -7.38 -15.83
CA ASP A 48 6.14 -7.81 -15.13
C ASP A 48 7.34 -6.96 -15.58
N VAL A 49 7.66 -5.93 -14.79
CA VAL A 49 8.78 -5.02 -15.03
C VAL A 49 10.02 -5.35 -14.19
N SER A 50 10.06 -6.53 -13.54
CA SER A 50 11.13 -6.91 -12.61
C SER A 50 12.53 -6.91 -13.22
N ASN A 51 12.65 -7.04 -14.56
CA ASN A 51 13.94 -6.99 -15.27
C ASN A 51 14.32 -5.59 -15.81
N VAL A 52 13.45 -4.59 -15.68
CA VAL A 52 13.68 -3.25 -16.23
C VAL A 52 14.69 -2.49 -15.36
N THR A 53 15.73 -1.95 -16.00
CA THR A 53 16.75 -1.16 -15.30
C THR A 53 16.63 0.35 -15.58
N ASN A 54 15.89 0.75 -16.62
CA ASN A 54 15.76 2.16 -16.99
C ASN A 54 14.33 2.51 -17.43
N MET A 55 13.71 3.42 -16.67
CA MET A 55 12.36 3.98 -16.89
C MET A 55 12.39 5.51 -17.08
N SER A 56 13.55 6.09 -17.43
CA SER A 56 13.69 7.54 -17.60
C SER A 56 12.66 8.06 -18.60
N GLN A 57 11.99 9.15 -18.24
CA GLN A 57 11.00 9.84 -19.07
C GLN A 57 9.84 8.98 -19.60
N MET A 58 9.60 7.79 -19.03
CA MET A 58 8.64 6.81 -19.58
C MET A 58 7.25 7.40 -19.82
N PHE A 59 6.76 8.26 -18.92
CA PHE A 59 5.45 8.95 -19.00
C PHE A 59 5.59 10.48 -19.07
N ARG A 60 6.77 10.99 -19.44
CA ARG A 60 6.99 12.43 -19.54
C ARG A 60 6.07 13.02 -20.62
N PHE A 61 5.31 14.07 -20.30
CA PHE A 61 4.26 14.64 -21.16
C PHE A 61 3.09 13.69 -21.51
N ALA A 62 2.92 12.55 -20.83
CA ALA A 62 1.71 11.73 -20.96
C ALA A 62 0.57 12.38 -20.14
N TYR A 63 -0.01 13.44 -20.67
CA TYR A 63 -0.89 14.34 -19.92
C TYR A 63 -2.09 13.66 -19.25
N ASN A 64 -2.66 12.62 -19.87
CA ASN A 64 -3.83 11.91 -19.36
C ASN A 64 -3.50 10.66 -18.53
N PHE A 65 -2.22 10.34 -18.35
CA PHE A 65 -1.83 9.12 -17.63
C PHE A 65 -2.18 9.23 -16.15
N ASN A 66 -3.01 8.30 -15.68
CA ASN A 66 -3.50 8.24 -14.31
C ASN A 66 -3.84 6.77 -13.95
N GLN A 67 -2.84 5.90 -13.97
CA GLN A 67 -2.97 4.50 -13.58
C GLN A 67 -2.19 4.22 -12.30
N ASP A 68 -2.68 3.24 -11.56
CA ASP A 68 -1.96 2.63 -10.44
C ASP A 68 -0.85 1.72 -10.99
N LEU A 69 0.37 1.90 -10.47
CA LEU A 69 1.55 1.10 -10.82
C LEU A 69 2.17 0.43 -9.59
N SER A 70 1.47 0.39 -8.46
CA SER A 70 1.93 -0.14 -7.16
C SER A 70 2.41 -1.59 -7.23
N SER A 71 1.88 -2.39 -8.17
CA SER A 71 2.24 -3.78 -8.40
C SER A 71 3.58 -3.99 -9.09
N TRP A 72 4.21 -2.94 -9.61
CA TRP A 72 5.46 -3.05 -10.34
C TRP A 72 6.64 -3.28 -9.39
N ASP A 73 7.34 -4.40 -9.57
CA ASP A 73 8.65 -4.61 -8.94
C ASP A 73 9.70 -3.73 -9.63
N VAL A 74 10.02 -2.62 -8.99
CA VAL A 74 11.03 -1.68 -9.47
C VAL A 74 12.40 -1.87 -8.84
N SER A 75 12.65 -2.95 -8.10
CA SER A 75 13.91 -3.16 -7.34
C SER A 75 15.17 -3.11 -8.22
N ASN A 76 15.07 -3.49 -9.50
CA ASN A 76 16.18 -3.45 -10.46
C ASN A 76 16.31 -2.14 -11.24
N VAL A 77 15.39 -1.18 -11.08
CA VAL A 77 15.43 0.09 -11.79
C VAL A 77 16.54 0.97 -11.21
N THR A 78 17.47 1.40 -12.05
CA THR A 78 18.58 2.28 -11.65
C THR A 78 18.35 3.74 -12.04
N THR A 79 17.31 4.05 -12.82
CA THR A 79 17.06 5.40 -13.34
C THR A 79 15.58 5.66 -13.60
N PHE A 80 15.03 6.67 -12.93
CA PHE A 80 13.65 7.17 -13.09
C PHE A 80 13.61 8.63 -13.60
N ASP A 81 14.71 9.16 -14.10
CA ASP A 81 14.87 10.59 -14.46
C ASP A 81 13.65 11.13 -15.22
N ASN A 82 12.94 12.08 -14.61
CA ASN A 82 11.77 12.75 -15.18
C ASN A 82 10.65 11.79 -15.66
N MET A 83 10.52 10.59 -15.10
CA MET A 83 9.53 9.58 -15.51
C MET A 83 8.10 10.15 -15.62
N PHE A 84 7.66 10.92 -14.62
CA PHE A 84 6.34 11.53 -14.55
C PHE A 84 6.35 13.06 -14.75
N ALA A 85 7.44 13.63 -15.29
CA ALA A 85 7.50 15.07 -15.49
C ALA A 85 6.39 15.52 -16.45
N VAL A 86 5.53 16.44 -15.99
CA VAL A 86 4.40 16.99 -16.76
C VAL A 86 3.31 15.95 -17.11
N ALA A 87 3.19 14.87 -16.32
CA ALA A 87 2.04 13.94 -16.36
C ALA A 87 0.89 14.48 -15.48
N ASN A 88 0.22 15.53 -15.96
CA ASN A 88 -0.66 16.37 -15.12
C ASN A 88 -1.91 15.67 -14.57
N ALA A 89 -2.40 14.61 -15.20
CA ALA A 89 -3.57 13.87 -14.75
C ALA A 89 -3.27 12.84 -13.65
N LEU A 90 -2.00 12.55 -13.34
CA LEU A 90 -1.66 11.60 -12.29
C LEU A 90 -2.17 12.12 -10.94
N SER A 91 -3.22 11.47 -10.45
CA SER A 91 -3.92 11.83 -9.21
C SER A 91 -3.05 11.64 -7.98
N ASP A 92 -3.38 12.35 -6.90
CA ASP A 92 -2.64 12.21 -5.63
C ASP A 92 -2.80 10.81 -5.01
N ASN A 93 -3.95 10.15 -5.24
CA ASN A 93 -4.11 8.74 -4.90
C ASN A 93 -3.08 7.86 -5.63
N ASN A 94 -2.96 8.00 -6.95
CA ASN A 94 -1.99 7.21 -7.72
C ASN A 94 -0.54 7.57 -7.36
N LYS A 95 -0.25 8.83 -7.05
CA LYS A 95 1.08 9.22 -6.54
C LYS A 95 1.37 8.60 -5.18
N CYS A 96 0.40 8.59 -4.26
CA CYS A 96 0.55 7.99 -2.94
C CYS A 96 0.85 6.49 -3.04
N VAL A 97 0.05 5.74 -3.81
CA VAL A 97 0.29 4.29 -3.99
C VAL A 97 1.63 4.03 -4.68
N ILE A 98 1.97 4.76 -5.75
CA ILE A 98 3.27 4.60 -6.43
C ILE A 98 4.42 4.89 -5.46
N HIS A 99 4.35 5.97 -4.68
CA HIS A 99 5.39 6.32 -3.72
C HIS A 99 5.54 5.27 -2.61
N THR A 100 4.42 4.74 -2.09
CA THR A 100 4.43 3.71 -1.05
C THR A 100 5.26 2.50 -1.46
N PHE A 101 5.17 2.06 -2.71
CA PHE A 101 5.89 0.87 -3.19
C PHE A 101 7.26 1.18 -3.82
N PHE A 102 7.42 2.33 -4.47
CA PHE A 102 8.66 2.65 -5.21
C PHE A 102 9.72 3.33 -4.34
N SER A 103 9.34 3.94 -3.21
CA SER A 103 10.25 4.69 -2.34
C SER A 103 11.35 3.85 -1.67
N SER A 104 11.20 2.51 -1.67
CA SER A 104 12.25 1.59 -1.23
C SER A 104 13.44 1.50 -2.20
N ASN A 105 13.27 1.95 -3.44
CA ASN A 105 14.36 2.02 -4.42
C ASN A 105 15.13 3.34 -4.29
N ASP A 106 16.44 3.25 -4.02
CA ASP A 106 17.35 4.40 -3.87
C ASP A 106 17.38 5.38 -5.07
N ALA A 107 17.01 4.92 -6.27
CA ALA A 107 16.95 5.75 -7.48
C ALA A 107 15.64 6.54 -7.62
N TRP A 108 14.64 6.28 -6.76
CA TRP A 108 13.33 6.94 -6.81
C TRP A 108 13.44 8.44 -6.46
N PRO A 109 13.09 9.38 -7.38
CA PRO A 109 13.42 10.79 -7.21
C PRO A 109 12.25 11.64 -6.67
N TYR A 110 11.07 11.06 -6.43
CA TYR A 110 9.87 11.80 -6.07
C TYR A 110 9.52 11.66 -4.59
N ASP A 111 9.45 12.77 -3.88
CA ASP A 111 8.87 12.81 -2.53
C ASP A 111 7.38 13.13 -2.63
N TRP A 112 6.56 12.08 -2.55
CA TRP A 112 5.10 12.14 -2.57
C TRP A 112 4.50 11.60 -1.26
N SER A 113 5.32 11.41 -0.24
CA SER A 113 4.91 10.91 1.08
C SER A 113 3.72 11.70 1.65
N GLY A 114 3.76 13.03 1.54
CA GLY A 114 2.70 13.93 2.02
C GLY A 114 1.40 13.95 1.20
N LEU A 115 1.25 13.10 0.18
CA LEU A 115 0.02 12.97 -0.60
C LEU A 115 -0.90 11.85 -0.11
N CYS A 116 -0.40 10.97 0.75
CA CYS A 116 -1.19 9.92 1.36
C CYS A 116 -2.11 10.49 2.45
N PHE A 117 -3.25 9.82 2.67
CA PHE A 117 -4.11 10.16 3.79
C PHE A 117 -3.37 9.94 5.10
N GLN A 118 -3.26 11.00 5.91
CA GLN A 118 -2.58 11.01 7.20
C GLN A 118 -3.54 11.56 8.28
N PRO A 119 -4.26 10.69 9.00
CA PRO A 119 -5.16 11.14 10.05
C PRO A 119 -4.39 11.82 11.19
N GLN A 120 -4.89 12.95 11.67
CA GLN A 120 -4.28 13.70 12.77
C GLN A 120 -4.79 13.24 14.13
N THR A 121 -5.89 12.46 14.15
CA THR A 121 -6.55 11.98 15.36
C THR A 121 -7.10 10.57 15.17
N THR A 122 -7.26 9.83 16.27
CA THR A 122 -7.92 8.51 16.26
C THR A 122 -9.36 8.59 15.73
N GLU A 123 -10.09 9.69 15.98
CA GLU A 123 -11.46 9.87 15.48
C GLU A 123 -11.51 9.99 13.95
N GLU A 124 -10.55 10.70 13.36
CA GLU A 124 -10.41 10.81 11.91
C GLU A 124 -10.05 9.45 11.29
N LEU A 125 -9.11 8.71 11.89
CA LEU A 125 -8.77 7.36 11.44
C LEU A 125 -9.98 6.42 11.57
N GLN A 126 -10.72 6.46 12.67
CA GLN A 126 -11.93 5.64 12.87
C GLN A 126 -12.98 5.94 11.80
N THR A 127 -13.19 7.22 11.47
CA THR A 127 -14.13 7.62 10.41
C THR A 127 -13.73 7.02 9.06
N ALA A 128 -12.43 7.03 8.74
CA ALA A 128 -11.92 6.44 7.51
C ALA A 128 -12.08 4.91 7.49
N VAL A 129 -11.75 4.22 8.60
CA VAL A 129 -11.94 2.76 8.74
C VAL A 129 -13.41 2.38 8.63
N ASP A 130 -14.30 3.12 9.29
CA ASP A 130 -15.74 2.87 9.21
C ASP A 130 -16.24 3.00 7.77
N MET A 131 -15.84 4.06 7.07
CA MET A 131 -16.17 4.25 5.66
C MET A 131 -15.56 3.15 4.78
N TRP A 132 -14.33 2.72 5.06
CA TRP A 132 -13.67 1.65 4.30
C TRP A 132 -14.45 0.34 4.36
N VAL A 133 -14.94 -0.04 5.53
CA VAL A 133 -15.69 -1.28 5.72
C VAL A 133 -17.14 -1.15 5.21
N ASP A 134 -17.78 0.00 5.40
CA ASP A 134 -19.20 0.19 5.07
C ASP A 134 -19.44 0.59 3.60
N ASP A 135 -18.53 1.37 3.01
CA ASP A 135 -18.54 1.86 1.62
C ASP A 135 -17.13 2.04 1.06
N ASN A 136 -16.49 0.91 0.75
CA ASN A 136 -15.13 0.85 0.21
C ASN A 136 -14.92 1.74 -1.03
N ALA A 137 -15.93 1.85 -1.91
CA ALA A 137 -15.82 2.65 -3.12
C ALA A 137 -15.67 4.14 -2.80
N THR A 138 -16.45 4.65 -1.84
CA THR A 138 -16.31 6.04 -1.39
C THR A 138 -15.00 6.25 -0.62
N ALA A 139 -14.62 5.30 0.24
CA ALA A 139 -13.36 5.37 0.99
C ALA A 139 -12.14 5.44 0.06
N LEU A 140 -12.09 4.62 -0.99
CA LEU A 140 -11.01 4.61 -1.98
C LEU A 140 -10.86 5.97 -2.68
N THR A 141 -11.96 6.66 -2.96
CA THR A 141 -11.89 8.01 -3.57
C THR A 141 -11.56 9.12 -2.58
N THR A 142 -11.83 8.92 -1.29
CA THR A 142 -11.72 9.95 -0.24
C THR A 142 -10.37 9.89 0.49
N TYR A 143 -9.96 8.68 0.87
CA TYR A 143 -8.79 8.39 1.70
C TYR A 143 -7.72 7.60 0.94
N GLY A 144 -8.04 7.09 -0.24
CA GLY A 144 -7.17 6.18 -0.97
C GLY A 144 -7.18 4.76 -0.39
N GLN A 145 -6.27 3.93 -0.89
CA GLN A 145 -6.15 2.54 -0.48
C GLN A 145 -5.74 2.42 1.00
N ILE A 146 -6.39 1.55 1.77
CA ILE A 146 -6.14 1.45 3.22
C ILE A 146 -4.69 1.13 3.58
N ASN A 147 -4.02 0.30 2.79
CA ASN A 147 -2.62 -0.10 3.03
C ASN A 147 -1.61 1.03 2.77
N THR A 148 -2.04 2.19 2.26
CA THR A 148 -1.18 3.37 2.03
C THR A 148 -1.45 4.51 3.00
N TRP A 149 -2.35 4.33 3.97
CA TRP A 149 -2.61 5.37 4.96
C TRP A 149 -1.40 5.55 5.89
N ASP A 150 -0.98 6.80 6.07
CA ASP A 150 0.09 7.16 7.00
C ASP A 150 -0.49 7.34 8.39
N VAL A 151 -0.50 6.25 9.18
CA VAL A 151 -1.00 6.25 10.55
C VAL A 151 0.07 6.63 11.59
N SER A 152 1.23 7.13 11.17
CA SER A 152 2.40 7.34 12.05
C SER A 152 2.21 8.36 13.17
N LEU A 153 1.19 9.22 13.07
CA LEU A 153 0.82 10.20 14.10
C LEU A 153 -0.12 9.65 15.17
N ILE A 154 -0.71 8.47 14.95
CA ILE A 154 -1.73 7.89 15.83
C ILE A 154 -1.06 7.14 16.98
N THR A 155 -1.48 7.44 18.20
CA THR A 155 -0.95 6.82 19.42
C THR A 155 -1.95 5.87 20.11
N ASP A 156 -3.23 5.95 19.75
CA ASP A 156 -4.31 5.11 20.27
C ASP A 156 -5.11 4.53 19.09
N MET A 157 -5.10 3.21 18.96
CA MET A 157 -5.85 2.43 17.97
C MET A 157 -6.86 1.50 18.64
N SER A 158 -7.26 1.82 19.87
CA SER A 158 -8.21 0.99 20.62
C SER A 158 -9.53 0.85 19.88
N GLY A 159 -9.99 -0.39 19.74
CA GLY A 159 -11.25 -0.73 19.10
C GLY A 159 -11.37 -0.40 17.61
N LEU A 160 -10.27 -0.06 16.91
CA LEU A 160 -10.33 0.48 15.54
C LEU A 160 -11.12 -0.40 14.55
N PHE A 161 -10.95 -1.72 14.64
CA PHE A 161 -11.65 -2.73 13.86
C PHE A 161 -12.60 -3.59 14.72
N TRP A 162 -13.04 -3.09 15.88
CA TRP A 162 -13.95 -3.84 16.74
C TRP A 162 -15.26 -4.14 16.01
N SER A 163 -15.59 -5.44 15.92
CA SER A 163 -16.80 -5.98 15.29
C SER A 163 -16.90 -5.72 13.79
N LYS A 164 -15.78 -5.40 13.11
CA LYS A 164 -15.70 -5.37 11.65
C LYS A 164 -15.53 -6.81 11.15
N THR A 165 -16.61 -7.59 11.21
CA THR A 165 -16.57 -9.06 11.15
C THR A 165 -15.94 -9.63 9.88
N THR A 166 -16.04 -8.91 8.76
CA THR A 166 -15.55 -9.33 7.44
C THR A 166 -14.26 -8.62 7.01
N PHE A 167 -13.68 -7.78 7.87
CA PHE A 167 -12.47 -7.02 7.53
C PHE A 167 -11.25 -7.96 7.46
N ASN A 168 -10.59 -7.97 6.31
CA ASN A 168 -9.36 -8.74 6.09
C ASN A 168 -8.49 -8.10 4.99
N ASP A 169 -8.56 -6.78 4.81
CA ASP A 169 -7.72 -6.07 3.84
C ASP A 169 -6.33 -5.83 4.44
N ASP A 170 -5.31 -5.86 3.57
CA ASP A 170 -3.91 -5.68 3.95
C ASP A 170 -3.68 -4.32 4.64
N ILE A 171 -2.99 -4.35 5.78
CA ILE A 171 -2.54 -3.20 6.57
C ILE A 171 -1.09 -3.38 7.06
N SER A 172 -0.36 -4.32 6.46
CA SER A 172 1.02 -4.69 6.84
C SER A 172 2.02 -3.52 6.70
N ASN A 173 1.71 -2.54 5.85
CA ASN A 173 2.53 -1.35 5.62
C ASN A 173 2.29 -0.21 6.63
N TRP A 174 1.33 -0.33 7.54
CA TRP A 174 1.07 0.71 8.54
C TRP A 174 2.26 0.89 9.49
N ASN A 175 2.75 2.12 9.60
CA ASN A 175 3.75 2.46 10.61
C ASN A 175 3.07 2.68 11.97
N VAL A 176 3.04 1.64 12.79
CA VAL A 176 2.44 1.65 14.14
C VAL A 176 3.44 1.97 15.26
N SER A 177 4.67 2.38 14.95
CA SER A 177 5.73 2.59 15.95
C SER A 177 5.40 3.66 17.01
N SER A 178 4.50 4.59 16.72
CA SER A 178 4.01 5.60 17.68
C SER A 178 2.88 5.10 18.59
N VAL A 179 2.29 3.94 18.30
CA VAL A 179 1.09 3.44 18.98
C VAL A 179 1.44 2.94 20.39
N THR A 180 0.61 3.34 21.35
CA THR A 180 0.75 2.97 22.77
C THR A 180 -0.43 2.14 23.29
N ASN A 181 -1.58 2.18 22.61
CA ASN A 181 -2.80 1.48 22.98
C ASN A 181 -3.43 0.78 21.77
N MET A 182 -3.58 -0.55 21.84
CA MET A 182 -4.22 -1.42 20.85
C MET A 182 -5.35 -2.26 21.46
N GLU A 183 -5.89 -1.84 22.62
CA GLU A 183 -6.97 -2.54 23.30
C GLU A 183 -8.16 -2.80 22.38
N ASN A 184 -8.65 -4.05 22.33
CA ASN A 184 -9.78 -4.49 21.50
C ASN A 184 -9.64 -4.19 19.98
N MET A 185 -8.46 -3.84 19.45
CA MET A 185 -8.31 -3.34 18.07
C MET A 185 -8.98 -4.22 17.02
N PHE A 186 -8.83 -5.54 17.09
CA PHE A 186 -9.45 -6.54 16.19
C PHE A 186 -10.46 -7.44 16.90
N ARG A 187 -11.04 -6.99 18.02
CA ARG A 187 -12.00 -7.80 18.76
C ARG A 187 -13.22 -8.12 17.88
N SER A 188 -13.60 -9.39 17.80
CA SER A 188 -14.69 -9.87 16.94
C SER A 188 -14.54 -9.54 15.44
N ALA A 189 -13.32 -9.31 14.96
CA ALA A 189 -13.01 -9.29 13.53
C ALA A 189 -12.76 -10.73 13.06
N TYR A 190 -13.84 -11.50 12.89
CA TYR A 190 -13.78 -12.96 12.68
C TYR A 190 -12.92 -13.38 11.49
N ASP A 191 -12.96 -12.65 10.38
CA ASP A 191 -12.25 -12.97 9.15
C ASP A 191 -10.82 -12.43 9.08
N PHE A 192 -10.38 -11.62 10.05
CA PHE A 192 -9.08 -10.95 10.00
C PHE A 192 -7.92 -11.93 10.16
N ASN A 193 -7.02 -11.96 9.18
CA ASN A 193 -5.85 -12.84 9.17
C ASN A 193 -4.70 -12.28 8.30
N GLN A 194 -4.49 -10.96 8.32
CA GLN A 194 -3.40 -10.32 7.56
C GLN A 194 -2.07 -10.36 8.32
N ASP A 195 -0.97 -10.48 7.58
CA ASP A 195 0.39 -10.50 8.13
C ASP A 195 0.73 -9.16 8.79
N LEU A 196 1.07 -9.20 10.08
CA LEU A 196 1.46 -8.05 10.88
C LEU A 196 2.89 -8.17 11.41
N SER A 197 3.69 -9.11 10.90
CA SER A 197 5.04 -9.42 11.39
C SER A 197 6.02 -8.25 11.28
N SER A 198 5.74 -7.29 10.39
CA SER A 198 6.49 -6.05 10.16
C SER A 198 6.20 -4.94 11.18
N TRP A 199 5.12 -5.05 11.95
CA TRP A 199 4.70 -3.99 12.87
C TRP A 199 5.67 -3.83 14.03
N ASP A 200 6.14 -2.59 14.23
CA ASP A 200 6.90 -2.22 15.43
C ASP A 200 5.93 -1.89 16.57
N VAL A 201 5.67 -2.88 17.42
CA VAL A 201 4.81 -2.74 18.61
C VAL A 201 5.57 -2.41 19.89
N SER A 202 6.85 -2.06 19.79
CA SER A 202 7.72 -1.86 20.96
C SER A 202 7.25 -0.75 21.92
N ASN A 203 6.44 0.21 21.45
CA ASN A 203 5.88 1.26 22.30
C ASN A 203 4.49 0.95 22.88
N VAL A 204 3.89 -0.19 22.51
CA VAL A 204 2.54 -0.55 22.94
C VAL A 204 2.53 -1.03 24.39
N THR A 205 1.67 -0.43 25.20
CA THR A 205 1.52 -0.75 26.63
C THR A 205 0.24 -1.52 26.95
N ASN A 206 -0.79 -1.42 26.12
CA ASN A 206 -2.07 -2.12 26.29
C ASN A 206 -2.45 -2.85 24.98
N MET A 207 -2.50 -4.17 25.04
CA MET A 207 -2.96 -5.09 23.98
C MET A 207 -4.13 -5.96 24.46
N SER A 208 -4.79 -5.56 25.56
CA SER A 208 -5.88 -6.35 26.14
C SER A 208 -6.98 -6.59 25.10
N TYR A 209 -7.39 -7.87 24.99
CA TYR A 209 -8.42 -8.31 24.06
C TYR A 209 -8.22 -7.96 22.58
N MET A 210 -7.00 -7.62 22.15
CA MET A 210 -6.71 -7.15 20.78
C MET A 210 -7.26 -8.08 19.70
N PHE A 211 -7.11 -9.39 19.85
CA PHE A 211 -7.58 -10.44 18.93
C PHE A 211 -8.69 -11.31 19.53
N LYS A 212 -9.39 -10.83 20.57
CA LYS A 212 -10.47 -11.60 21.19
C LYS A 212 -11.57 -11.90 20.17
N ASN A 213 -11.93 -13.18 20.00
CA ASN A 213 -12.84 -13.65 18.96
C ASN A 213 -12.39 -13.33 17.51
N ALA A 214 -11.11 -13.09 17.24
CA ALA A 214 -10.60 -13.03 15.86
C ALA A 214 -10.33 -14.47 15.37
N GLU A 215 -11.41 -15.18 15.04
CA GLU A 215 -11.39 -16.64 14.82
C GLU A 215 -10.42 -17.10 13.75
N SER A 216 -10.20 -16.30 12.69
CA SER A 216 -9.32 -16.64 11.57
C SER A 216 -7.84 -16.28 11.80
N PHE A 217 -7.51 -15.47 12.82
CA PHE A 217 -6.16 -14.94 12.98
C PHE A 217 -5.16 -16.04 13.36
N ASN A 218 -4.11 -16.20 12.54
CA ASN A 218 -3.07 -17.21 12.71
C ASN A 218 -1.73 -16.80 12.05
N GLN A 219 -1.40 -15.50 12.07
CA GLN A 219 -0.17 -14.98 11.47
C GLN A 219 0.99 -14.98 12.46
N ASP A 220 2.22 -15.19 11.98
CA ASP A 220 3.42 -15.18 12.82
C ASP A 220 3.72 -13.77 13.34
N ILE A 221 3.65 -13.61 14.66
CA ILE A 221 3.97 -12.36 15.38
C ILE A 221 5.08 -12.59 16.41
N SER A 222 5.85 -13.68 16.26
CA SER A 222 6.95 -14.01 17.19
C SER A 222 8.10 -12.99 17.15
N SER A 223 8.13 -12.13 16.13
CA SER A 223 9.08 -11.01 16.00
C SER A 223 8.75 -9.80 16.87
N TRP A 224 7.53 -9.70 17.41
CA TRP A 224 7.07 -8.53 18.15
C TRP A 224 7.81 -8.34 19.47
N ASP A 225 8.37 -7.14 19.68
CA ASP A 225 8.92 -6.74 20.98
C ASP A 225 7.80 -6.27 21.89
N VAL A 226 7.36 -7.14 22.79
CA VAL A 226 6.28 -6.87 23.77
C VAL A 226 6.81 -6.47 25.14
N CYS A 227 8.09 -6.10 25.28
CA CYS A 227 8.68 -5.83 26.60
C CYS A 227 8.03 -4.65 27.35
N ASN A 228 7.40 -3.72 26.63
CA ASN A 228 6.69 -2.58 27.20
C ASN A 228 5.19 -2.84 27.43
N ALA A 229 4.66 -4.00 27.03
CA ALA A 229 3.27 -4.37 27.24
C ALA A 229 3.00 -4.60 28.73
N ILE A 230 2.09 -3.81 29.30
CA ILE A 230 1.66 -3.89 30.71
C ILE A 230 0.41 -4.77 30.81
N ASP A 231 -0.51 -4.67 29.85
CA ASP A 231 -1.74 -5.43 29.82
C ASP A 231 -1.92 -6.17 28.48
N MET A 232 -1.91 -7.50 28.53
CA MET A 232 -2.23 -8.40 27.41
C MET A 232 -3.41 -9.32 27.77
N THR A 233 -4.23 -8.91 28.75
CA THR A 233 -5.33 -9.71 29.28
C THR A 233 -6.26 -10.15 28.15
N GLY A 234 -6.45 -11.46 28.01
CA GLY A 234 -7.38 -12.03 27.05
C GLY A 234 -7.11 -11.65 25.60
N MET A 235 -5.87 -11.25 25.24
CA MET A 235 -5.48 -10.85 23.88
C MET A 235 -5.98 -11.83 22.81
N PHE A 236 -5.94 -13.13 23.12
CA PHE A 236 -6.32 -14.23 22.24
C PHE A 236 -7.51 -15.06 22.75
N ASP A 237 -8.31 -14.50 23.66
CA ASP A 237 -9.50 -15.18 24.19
C ASP A 237 -10.47 -15.53 23.03
N SER A 238 -10.80 -16.81 22.89
CA SER A 238 -11.62 -17.34 21.77
C SER A 238 -11.08 -17.06 20.35
N ALA A 239 -9.75 -16.98 20.17
CA ALA A 239 -9.13 -16.97 18.84
C ALA A 239 -8.79 -18.41 18.42
N ASP A 240 -9.72 -19.06 17.71
CA ASP A 240 -9.75 -20.52 17.53
C ASP A 240 -8.69 -21.08 16.55
N SER A 241 -8.19 -20.26 15.62
CA SER A 241 -7.21 -20.71 14.60
C SER A 241 -5.74 -20.64 15.04
N LEU A 242 -5.44 -20.15 16.25
CA LEU A 242 -4.07 -19.94 16.71
C LEU A 242 -3.25 -21.24 16.77
N SER A 243 -2.16 -21.26 16.01
CA SER A 243 -1.17 -22.33 16.05
C SER A 243 -0.18 -22.17 17.20
N ASP A 244 0.66 -23.18 17.43
CA ASP A 244 1.73 -23.12 18.44
C ASP A 244 2.80 -22.06 18.13
N LEU A 245 2.82 -21.48 16.93
CA LEU A 245 3.70 -20.37 16.56
C LEU A 245 3.32 -19.05 17.27
N ASN A 246 2.10 -18.97 17.80
CA ASN A 246 1.52 -17.77 18.39
C ASN A 246 1.43 -17.82 19.94
N LYS A 247 1.97 -18.88 20.57
CA LYS A 247 1.90 -19.11 22.02
C LYS A 247 3.15 -18.67 22.77
#